data_AF-A0A3C0E508-F1
#
_entry.id   AF-A0A3C0E508-F1
#
_cell.length_a   1.000
_cell.length_b   1.000
_cell.length_c   1.000
_cell.angle_alpha   90.00
_cell.angle_beta   90.00
_cell.angle_gamma   90.00
#
_symmetry.space_group_name_H-M   'P 1'
#
loop_
_entity.id
_entity.type
_entity.pdbx_description
1 polymer ?
#
loop_
_entity_poly.entity_id
_entity_poly.type
_entity_poly.pdbx_seq_one_letter_code
_entity_poly.pdbx_strand_id
1 'polypeptide(L)'
;MKNNERTFQQWKELANRYFEAETSEAEEEALARFLATPAAQGKEFDELRAVMGYFVTRRSIYNRPHTRSVRMWHYVAAAVMGIIVLITTWQLTERTNVCVAYINGERCTDKEIVFSEALKSVEKVRHYSPEETVEMQLSDLFQTLEENDTISMDN
;
A
#
# COMPACT_ATOMS: atom_id res chain seq x y z
N MET A 1 -16.03 -48.47 -30.22
CA MET A 1 -15.49 -49.14 -29.02
C MET A 1 -16.66 -49.39 -28.08
N LYS A 2 -16.91 -50.65 -27.71
CA LYS A 2 -18.08 -51.05 -26.92
C LYS A 2 -17.90 -50.57 -25.47
N ASN A 3 -18.86 -49.81 -24.94
CA ASN A 3 -18.96 -49.52 -23.52
C ASN A 3 -19.27 -50.84 -22.80
N ASN A 4 -18.24 -51.58 -22.39
CA ASN A 4 -18.40 -52.63 -21.41
C ASN A 4 -18.67 -51.95 -20.08
N GLU A 5 -19.94 -51.73 -19.76
CA GLU A 5 -20.38 -51.27 -18.45
C GLU A 5 -20.06 -52.36 -17.43
N ARG A 6 -18.85 -52.28 -16.85
CA ARG A 6 -18.46 -53.13 -15.73
C ARG A 6 -19.39 -52.86 -14.57
N THR A 7 -19.84 -53.94 -13.92
CA THR A 7 -20.67 -53.84 -12.71
C THR A 7 -19.82 -53.32 -11.54
N PHE A 8 -20.45 -52.72 -10.53
CA PHE A 8 -19.80 -52.22 -9.31
C PHE A 8 -18.85 -53.25 -8.66
N GLN A 9 -19.26 -54.53 -8.59
CA GLN A 9 -18.42 -55.61 -8.04
C GLN A 9 -17.17 -55.87 -8.89
N GLN A 10 -17.27 -55.76 -10.21
CA GLN A 10 -16.12 -55.93 -11.11
C GLN A 10 -15.12 -54.77 -10.97
N TRP A 11 -15.60 -53.55 -10.67
CA TRP A 11 -14.72 -52.44 -10.33
C TRP A 11 -13.99 -52.64 -9.01
N LYS A 12 -14.64 -53.27 -8.03
CA LYS A 12 -14.04 -53.63 -6.75
C LYS A 12 -12.97 -54.72 -6.89
N GLU A 13 -13.26 -55.76 -7.68
CA GLU A 13 -12.27 -56.79 -8.00
C GLU A 13 -11.06 -56.21 -8.75
N LEU A 14 -11.31 -55.31 -9.71
CA LEU A 14 -10.24 -54.61 -10.41
C LEU A 14 -9.42 -53.72 -9.47
N ALA A 15 -10.05 -53.05 -8.50
CA ALA A 15 -9.35 -52.28 -7.48
C ALA A 15 -8.44 -53.16 -6.62
N ASN A 16 -8.91 -54.36 -6.22
CA ASN A 16 -8.09 -55.30 -5.45
C ASN A 16 -6.86 -55.76 -6.27
N ARG A 17 -7.05 -56.14 -7.53
CA ARG A 17 -5.92 -56.52 -8.42
C ARG A 17 -4.93 -55.38 -8.63
N TYR A 18 -5.39 -54.14 -8.63
CA TYR A 18 -4.50 -52.97 -8.70
C TYR A 18 -3.61 -52.88 -7.46
N PHE A 19 -4.16 -53.10 -6.25
CA PHE A 19 -3.37 -53.14 -5.02
C PHE A 19 -2.36 -54.29 -4.99
N GLU A 20 -2.71 -55.43 -5.61
CA GLU A 20 -1.79 -56.56 -5.80
C GLU A 20 -0.81 -56.37 -6.97
N ALA A 21 -0.84 -55.22 -7.66
CA ALA A 21 0.00 -54.91 -8.82
C ALA A 21 -0.15 -55.89 -10.01
N GLU A 22 -1.33 -56.48 -10.18
CA GLU A 22 -1.64 -57.43 -11.26
C GLU A 22 -2.37 -56.78 -12.46
N THR A 23 -2.54 -55.46 -12.45
CA THR A 23 -3.27 -54.72 -13.48
C THR A 23 -2.39 -54.31 -14.66
N SER A 24 -3.00 -54.23 -15.83
CA SER A 24 -2.38 -53.62 -17.02
C SER A 24 -2.64 -52.11 -17.09
N GLU A 25 -1.80 -51.36 -17.81
CA GLU A 25 -1.94 -49.91 -17.99
C GLU A 25 -3.33 -49.50 -18.53
N ALA A 26 -3.89 -50.27 -19.47
CA ALA A 26 -5.21 -50.01 -20.03
C ALA A 26 -6.34 -50.19 -18.99
N GLU A 27 -6.18 -51.13 -18.07
CA GLU A 27 -7.13 -51.36 -16.97
C GLU A 27 -7.04 -50.26 -15.92
N GLU A 28 -5.82 -49.81 -15.60
CA GLU A 28 -5.57 -48.70 -14.68
C GLU A 28 -6.13 -47.39 -15.21
N GLU A 29 -5.98 -47.12 -16.50
CA GLU A 29 -6.57 -45.93 -17.12
C GLU A 29 -8.12 -45.99 -17.08
N ALA A 30 -8.69 -47.18 -17.31
CA ALA A 30 -10.13 -47.37 -17.18
C ALA A 30 -10.61 -47.19 -15.72
N LEU A 31 -9.82 -47.65 -14.75
CA LEU A 31 -10.08 -47.50 -13.32
C LEU A 31 -10.00 -46.02 -12.90
N ALA A 32 -8.99 -45.29 -13.35
CA ALA A 32 -8.86 -43.86 -13.10
C ALA A 32 -10.04 -43.06 -13.71
N ARG A 33 -10.52 -43.45 -14.90
CA ARG A 33 -11.71 -42.85 -15.51
C ARG A 33 -12.98 -43.13 -14.69
N PHE A 34 -13.15 -44.35 -14.17
CA PHE A 34 -14.28 -44.70 -13.31
C PHE A 34 -14.27 -43.91 -11.99
N LEU A 35 -13.10 -43.78 -11.34
CA LEU A 35 -12.93 -43.03 -10.10
C LEU A 35 -13.28 -41.53 -10.22
N ALA A 36 -13.24 -40.97 -11.42
CA ALA A 36 -13.65 -39.59 -11.69
C ALA A 36 -15.18 -39.42 -11.76
N THR A 37 -15.96 -40.52 -11.76
CA THR A 37 -17.42 -40.49 -11.86
C THR A 37 -18.10 -40.44 -10.47
N PRO A 38 -19.35 -39.93 -10.37
CA PRO A 38 -20.09 -39.92 -9.11
C PRO A 38 -20.32 -41.32 -8.49
N ALA A 39 -20.39 -42.36 -9.30
CA ALA A 39 -20.61 -43.74 -8.85
C ALA A 39 -19.47 -44.27 -7.96
N ALA A 40 -18.27 -43.71 -8.10
CA ALA A 40 -17.08 -44.09 -7.33
C ALA A 40 -16.84 -43.23 -6.09
N GLN A 41 -17.78 -42.34 -5.71
CA GLN A 41 -17.62 -41.45 -4.55
C GLN A 41 -17.90 -42.13 -3.20
N GLY A 42 -18.33 -43.40 -3.20
CA GLY A 42 -18.54 -44.18 -1.98
C GLY A 42 -17.24 -44.51 -1.25
N LYS A 43 -17.35 -44.85 0.04
CA LYS A 43 -16.21 -45.19 0.91
C LYS A 43 -15.38 -46.37 0.38
N GLU A 44 -15.99 -47.27 -0.40
CA GLU A 44 -15.33 -48.47 -0.96
C GLU A 44 -14.16 -48.16 -1.91
N PHE A 45 -14.12 -46.96 -2.49
CA PHE A 45 -13.05 -46.54 -3.41
C PHE A 45 -12.21 -45.38 -2.84
N ASP A 46 -12.38 -45.03 -1.57
CA ASP A 46 -11.68 -43.89 -0.97
C ASP A 46 -10.17 -44.12 -0.90
N GLU A 47 -9.76 -45.32 -0.49
CA GLU A 47 -8.35 -45.73 -0.45
C GLU A 47 -7.73 -45.72 -1.85
N LEU A 48 -8.44 -46.30 -2.83
CA LEU A 48 -7.98 -46.31 -4.21
C LEU A 48 -7.86 -44.89 -4.79
N ARG A 49 -8.78 -43.99 -4.44
CA ARG A 49 -8.73 -42.57 -4.82
C ARG A 49 -7.59 -41.83 -4.12
N ALA A 50 -7.23 -42.19 -2.90
CA ALA A 50 -6.06 -41.63 -2.23
C ALA A 50 -4.77 -41.99 -2.98
N VAL A 51 -4.67 -43.23 -3.49
CA VAL A 51 -3.50 -43.71 -4.25
C VAL A 51 -3.50 -43.16 -5.68
N MET A 52 -4.59 -43.33 -6.42
CA MET A 52 -4.70 -42.94 -7.83
C MET A 52 -5.15 -41.49 -8.02
N GLY A 53 -5.27 -40.71 -6.95
CA GLY A 53 -5.86 -39.37 -6.96
C GLY A 53 -5.21 -38.44 -7.98
N TYR A 54 -3.91 -38.58 -8.24
CA TYR A 54 -3.22 -37.83 -9.29
C TYR A 54 -3.77 -38.12 -10.70
N PHE A 55 -4.00 -39.41 -11.02
CA PHE A 55 -4.55 -39.84 -12.31
C PHE A 55 -6.01 -39.42 -12.47
N VAL A 56 -6.80 -39.53 -11.40
CA VAL A 56 -8.23 -39.15 -11.37
C VAL A 56 -8.41 -37.64 -11.52
N THR A 57 -7.54 -36.86 -10.89
CA THR A 57 -7.65 -35.40 -10.79
C THR A 57 -7.07 -34.67 -12.01
N ARG A 58 -6.49 -35.39 -12.99
CA ARG A 58 -5.89 -34.79 -14.20
C ARG A 58 -6.84 -33.85 -14.96
N ARG A 59 -8.15 -34.06 -14.85
CA ARG A 59 -9.18 -33.20 -15.46
C ARG A 59 -9.79 -32.16 -14.50
N SER A 60 -9.66 -32.33 -13.19
CA SER A 60 -10.27 -31.45 -12.17
C SER A 60 -9.37 -30.26 -11.79
N ILE A 61 -8.05 -30.34 -11.99
CA ILE A 61 -7.13 -29.25 -11.65
C ILE A 61 -7.37 -28.00 -12.51
N TYR A 62 -7.88 -28.14 -13.74
CA TYR A 62 -8.19 -27.00 -14.61
C TYR A 62 -9.49 -26.27 -14.24
N ASN A 63 -10.40 -26.91 -13.50
CA ASN A 63 -11.73 -26.38 -13.19
C ASN A 63 -11.95 -26.17 -11.69
N ARG A 64 -10.90 -26.10 -10.87
CA ARG A 64 -11.06 -25.72 -9.47
C ARG A 64 -11.20 -24.18 -9.45
N PRO A 65 -12.42 -23.61 -9.26
CA PRO A 65 -12.50 -22.18 -9.01
C PRO A 65 -11.68 -21.92 -7.76
N HIS A 66 -10.63 -21.13 -7.91
CA HIS A 66 -9.73 -20.75 -6.85
C HIS A 66 -10.52 -19.93 -5.83
N THR A 67 -11.15 -20.59 -4.84
CA THR A 67 -11.96 -19.96 -3.79
C THR A 67 -11.13 -19.04 -2.87
N ARG A 68 -9.81 -18.93 -3.11
CA ARG A 68 -8.95 -17.90 -2.51
C ARG A 68 -9.14 -16.50 -3.12
N SER A 69 -9.85 -16.36 -4.24
CA SER A 69 -10.05 -15.08 -4.94
C SER A 69 -10.92 -14.07 -4.17
N VAL A 70 -11.96 -14.53 -3.46
CA VAL A 70 -12.89 -13.62 -2.76
C VAL A 70 -12.23 -12.89 -1.58
N ARG A 71 -11.25 -13.52 -0.91
CA ARG A 71 -10.54 -12.89 0.20
C ARG A 71 -9.60 -11.77 -0.25
N MET A 72 -9.12 -11.82 -1.50
CA MET A 72 -8.22 -10.80 -2.05
C MET A 72 -8.95 -9.50 -2.43
N TRP A 73 -10.24 -9.57 -2.79
CA TRP A 73 -11.03 -8.38 -3.14
C TRP A 73 -11.26 -7.42 -1.97
N HIS A 74 -11.38 -7.94 -0.74
CA HIS A 74 -11.50 -7.09 0.45
C HIS A 74 -10.25 -6.24 0.70
N TYR A 75 -9.05 -6.76 0.39
CA TYR A 75 -7.81 -6.00 0.52
C TYR A 75 -7.69 -4.89 -0.52
N VAL A 76 -8.12 -5.14 -1.76
CA VAL A 76 -8.16 -4.12 -2.82
C VAL A 76 -9.14 -3.00 -2.47
N ALA A 77 -10.35 -3.34 -2.00
CA ALA A 77 -11.34 -2.36 -1.58
C ALA A 77 -10.87 -1.50 -0.39
N ALA A 78 -10.22 -2.11 0.61
CA ALA A 78 -9.67 -1.39 1.76
C ALA A 78 -8.53 -0.43 1.38
N ALA A 79 -7.64 -0.83 0.46
CA ALA A 79 -6.55 0.02 -0.01
C ALA A 79 -7.07 1.27 -0.75
N VAL A 80 -8.08 1.10 -1.61
CA VAL A 80 -8.71 2.23 -2.33
C VAL A 80 -9.36 3.22 -1.36
N MET A 81 -10.07 2.72 -0.35
CA MET A 81 -10.67 3.57 0.69
C MET A 81 -9.60 4.34 1.49
N GLY A 82 -8.49 3.69 1.84
CA GLY A 82 -7.37 4.35 2.53
C GLY A 82 -6.76 5.51 1.73
N ILE A 83 -6.56 5.31 0.42
CA ILE A 83 -6.04 6.35 -0.48
C ILE A 83 -7.00 7.55 -0.57
N ILE A 84 -8.31 7.29 -0.70
CA ILE A 84 -9.33 8.36 -0.77
C ILE A 84 -9.34 9.19 0.53
N VAL A 85 -9.28 8.53 1.70
CA VAL A 85 -9.25 9.21 3.01
C VAL A 85 -7.98 10.06 3.17
N LEU A 86 -6.83 9.56 2.73
CA LEU A 86 -5.59 10.34 2.77
C LEU A 86 -5.66 11.57 1.88
N ILE A 87 -6.19 11.46 0.66
CA ILE A 87 -6.30 12.60 -0.26
C ILE A 87 -7.30 13.65 0.29
N THR A 88 -8.44 13.22 0.83
CA THR A 88 -9.46 14.17 1.34
C THR A 88 -9.00 14.88 2.61
N THR A 89 -8.33 14.19 3.53
CA THR A 89 -7.78 14.80 4.76
C THR A 89 -6.68 15.81 4.45
N TRP A 90 -5.83 15.53 3.46
CA TRP A 90 -4.78 16.46 3.03
C TRP A 90 -5.37 17.73 2.42
N GLN A 91 -6.31 17.58 1.48
CA GLN A 91 -7.05 18.69 0.86
C GLN A 91 -7.79 19.56 1.88
N LEU A 92 -8.40 18.95 2.90
CA LEU A 92 -9.12 19.68 3.94
C LEU A 92 -8.15 20.48 4.84
N THR A 93 -7.00 19.90 5.18
CA THR A 93 -5.95 20.55 5.97
C THR A 93 -5.36 21.76 5.22
N GLU A 94 -5.24 21.67 3.90
CA GLU A 94 -4.79 22.78 3.05
C GLU A 94 -5.69 24.04 3.19
N ARG A 95 -6.98 23.83 3.46
CA ARG A 95 -8.01 24.88 3.55
C ARG A 95 -8.08 25.55 4.92
N THR A 96 -7.61 24.91 5.98
CA THR A 96 -7.65 25.47 7.35
C THR A 96 -6.41 26.29 7.70
N ASN A 97 -5.34 26.19 6.92
CA ASN A 97 -4.11 26.95 7.12
C ASN A 97 -4.23 28.36 6.54
N VAL A 98 -5.03 29.22 7.21
CA VAL A 98 -5.16 30.64 6.88
C VAL A 98 -3.97 31.38 7.50
N CYS A 99 -2.97 31.72 6.66
CA CYS A 99 -1.87 32.58 7.07
C CYS A 99 -2.34 34.04 7.00
N VAL A 100 -2.48 34.71 8.14
CA VAL A 100 -2.84 36.14 8.20
C VAL A 100 -1.59 36.92 8.56
N ALA A 101 -1.18 37.86 7.71
CA ALA A 101 -0.17 38.85 8.05
C ALA A 101 -0.65 40.26 7.67
N TYR A 102 -0.09 41.25 8.35
CA TYR A 102 -0.35 42.66 8.07
C TYR A 102 0.86 43.24 7.35
N ILE A 103 0.68 43.65 6.11
CA ILE A 103 1.73 44.26 5.29
C ILE A 103 1.29 45.70 5.05
N ASN A 104 2.11 46.67 5.46
CA ASN A 104 1.81 48.11 5.35
C ASN A 104 0.45 48.52 5.98
N GLY A 105 0.01 47.81 7.03
CA GLY A 105 -1.26 48.07 7.72
C GLY A 105 -2.50 47.43 7.09
N GLU A 106 -2.36 46.75 5.94
CA GLU A 106 -3.45 46.03 5.30
C GLU A 106 -3.38 44.52 5.62
N ARG A 107 -4.55 43.90 5.84
CA ARG A 107 -4.63 42.47 6.15
C ARG A 107 -4.47 41.65 4.87
N CYS A 108 -3.39 40.87 4.80
CA CYS A 108 -3.12 39.95 3.70
C CYS A 108 -3.32 38.50 4.16
N THR A 109 -4.09 37.72 3.40
CA THR A 109 -4.33 36.27 3.63
C THR A 109 -3.73 35.38 2.54
N ASP A 110 -3.09 35.98 1.55
CA ASP A 110 -2.47 35.26 0.44
C ASP A 110 -1.15 34.62 0.89
N LYS A 111 -1.08 33.29 0.83
CA LYS A 111 0.05 32.51 1.34
C LYS A 111 1.36 32.90 0.67
N GLU A 112 1.37 33.13 -0.65
CA GLU A 112 2.62 33.39 -1.38
C GLU A 112 3.16 34.79 -1.07
N ILE A 113 2.27 35.76 -0.94
CA ILE A 113 2.63 37.15 -0.61
C ILE A 113 3.16 37.21 0.83
N VAL A 114 2.44 36.60 1.78
CA VAL A 114 2.86 36.61 3.19
C VAL A 114 4.19 35.87 3.37
N PHE A 115 4.37 34.73 2.70
CA PHE A 115 5.58 33.93 2.84
C PHE A 115 6.79 34.60 2.17
N SER A 116 6.62 35.17 0.97
CA SER A 116 7.69 35.89 0.28
C SER A 116 8.13 37.14 1.04
N GLU A 117 7.19 37.88 1.64
CA GLU A 117 7.51 39.04 2.47
C GLU A 117 8.20 38.63 3.78
N ALA A 118 7.73 37.57 4.43
CA ALA A 118 8.38 37.01 5.62
C ALA A 118 9.83 36.58 5.32
N LEU A 119 10.07 35.91 4.18
CA LEU A 119 11.43 35.52 3.78
C LEU A 119 12.32 36.73 3.50
N LYS A 120 11.81 37.76 2.82
CA LYS A 120 12.55 39.01 2.60
C LYS A 120 12.93 39.69 3.91
N SER A 121 12.05 39.68 4.92
CA SER A 121 12.36 40.25 6.23
C SER A 121 13.52 39.52 6.92
N VAL A 122 13.57 38.20 6.82
CA VAL A 122 14.64 37.37 7.40
C VAL A 122 15.97 37.57 6.67
N GLU A 123 15.93 37.69 5.34
CA GLU A 123 17.10 37.99 4.52
C GLU A 123 17.65 39.40 4.81
N LYS A 124 16.76 40.38 4.96
CA LYS A 124 17.14 41.74 5.37
C LYS A 124 17.85 41.74 6.72
N VAL A 125 17.35 40.99 7.71
CA VAL A 125 18.02 40.85 9.02
C VAL A 125 19.36 40.11 8.89
N ARG A 126 19.48 39.11 8.01
CA ARG A 126 20.76 38.41 7.77
C ARG A 126 21.84 39.31 7.17
N HIS A 127 21.48 40.30 6.37
CA HIS A 127 22.42 41.28 5.84
C HIS A 127 22.81 42.38 6.82
N TYR A 128 22.14 42.49 7.99
CA TYR A 128 22.52 43.36 9.10
C TYR A 128 23.44 42.68 10.13
N SER A 129 24.26 41.72 9.69
CA SER A 129 25.45 41.30 10.45
C SER A 129 26.73 41.76 9.74
N PRO A 130 26.99 43.07 9.56
CA PRO A 130 28.36 43.50 9.52
C PRO A 130 28.91 43.43 10.94
N GLU A 131 30.20 43.17 11.08
CA GLU A 131 31.00 43.62 12.21
C GLU A 131 30.98 45.17 12.31
N GLU A 132 29.80 45.79 12.43
CA GLU A 132 29.72 47.11 13.03
C GLU A 132 29.77 46.88 14.53
N THR A 133 31.01 46.84 15.01
CA THR A 133 31.32 46.80 16.44
C THR A 133 30.46 47.86 17.13
N VAL A 134 29.67 47.43 18.11
CA VAL A 134 28.81 48.28 18.95
C VAL A 134 29.61 49.49 19.50
N GLU A 135 30.92 49.34 19.63
CA GLU A 135 31.88 50.39 19.98
C GLU A 135 31.87 51.60 19.04
N MET A 136 31.74 51.40 17.71
CA MET A 136 31.73 52.49 16.73
C MET A 136 30.42 53.28 16.73
N GLN A 137 29.29 52.63 17.02
CA GLN A 137 27.99 53.31 17.17
C GLN A 137 27.89 54.03 18.52
N LEU A 138 28.50 53.49 19.57
CA LEU A 138 28.59 54.17 20.85
C LEU A 138 29.54 55.36 20.77
N SER A 139 30.69 55.25 20.09
CA SER A 139 31.62 56.37 19.96
C SER A 139 30.98 57.56 19.25
N ASP A 140 30.17 57.34 18.22
CA ASP A 140 29.49 58.41 17.48
C ASP A 140 28.40 59.10 18.34
N LEU A 141 27.70 58.33 19.18
CA LEU A 141 26.74 58.85 20.17
C LEU A 141 27.41 59.68 21.28
N PHE A 142 28.58 59.28 21.75
CA PHE A 142 29.32 60.06 22.75
C PHE A 142 29.98 61.30 22.14
N GLN A 143 30.48 61.21 20.92
CA GLN A 143 31.12 62.32 20.22
C GLN A 143 30.12 63.43 19.86
N THR A 144 28.90 63.06 19.45
CA THR A 144 27.81 64.02 19.19
C THR A 144 27.30 64.70 20.47
N LEU A 145 27.32 64.02 21.62
CA LEU A 145 26.98 64.63 22.91
C LEU A 145 28.08 65.57 23.40
N GLU A 146 29.35 65.18 23.24
CA GLU A 146 30.51 65.99 23.64
C GLU A 146 30.63 67.26 22.77
N GLU A 147 30.36 67.17 21.46
CA GLU A 147 30.32 68.32 20.56
C GLU A 147 29.20 69.31 20.96
N ASN A 148 28.04 68.80 21.41
CA ASN A 148 26.91 69.63 21.80
C ASN A 148 27.08 70.28 23.19
N ASP A 149 27.85 69.68 24.10
CA ASP A 149 28.21 70.30 25.38
C ASP A 149 29.24 71.44 25.21
N THR A 150 30.10 71.38 24.18
CA THR A 150 31.05 72.48 23.89
C THR A 150 30.39 73.70 23.24
N ILE A 151 29.24 73.53 22.56
CA ILE A 151 28.46 74.63 21.96
C ILE A 151 27.66 75.40 23.03
N SER A 152 27.43 74.81 24.20
CA SER A 152 26.69 75.46 25.30
C SER A 152 27.53 76.39 26.19
N MET A 153 28.85 76.50 25.98
CA MET A 153 29.75 77.32 26.81
C MET A 153 30.28 78.59 26.11
N ASP A 154 29.66 79.06 25.01
CA ASP A 154 30.06 80.31 24.36
C ASP A 154 28.85 81.22 24.01
N ASN A 155 28.03 81.51 25.03
CA ASN A 155 27.10 82.65 25.01
C ASN A 155 27.03 83.36 26.38
#